data_AF-A0A196LE41-F1
#
_entry.id   AF-A0A196LE41-F1
#
_cell.length_a   1.000
_cell.length_b   1.000
_cell.length_c   1.000
_cell.angle_alpha   90.00
_cell.angle_beta   90.00
_cell.angle_gamma   90.00
#
_symmetry.space_group_name_H-M   'P 1'
#
loop_
_entity.id
_entity.type
_entity.pdbx_description
1 polymer ?
#
loop_
_entity_poly.entity_id
_entity_poly.type
_entity_poly.pdbx_seq_one_letter_code
_entity_poly.pdbx_strand_id
1 'polypeptide(L)'
;MRRIVVLPLLLAIGLLGGCAQVTQAAGDALGVDVQQTCASIDDAYARYQALLDRGGASAEQVDAARDDLVASLDGLATQVDGPLGELVSSAAQQIGGMSDLQAPETIEAIDALRDSLSTFCA
;
A
#
# COMPACT_ATOMS: atom_id res chain seq x y z
N MET A 1 -20.23 50.04 -7.40
CA MET A 1 -19.33 49.03 -7.99
C MET A 1 -18.57 48.36 -6.84
N ARG A 2 -19.04 47.18 -6.39
CA ARG A 2 -18.51 46.50 -5.20
C ARG A 2 -17.77 45.25 -5.71
N ARG A 3 -16.45 45.29 -5.69
CA ARG A 3 -15.57 44.19 -6.13
C ARG A 3 -15.70 43.06 -5.10
N ILE A 4 -16.35 41.96 -5.49
CA ILE A 4 -16.39 40.74 -4.70
C ILE A 4 -15.09 40.00 -4.98
N VAL A 5 -14.24 39.94 -3.96
CA VAL A 5 -13.06 39.08 -3.88
C VAL A 5 -13.58 37.65 -3.71
N VAL A 6 -13.39 36.80 -4.71
CA VAL A 6 -13.63 35.36 -4.60
C VAL A 6 -12.30 34.63 -4.77
N LEU A 7 -11.64 34.45 -3.63
CA LEU A 7 -10.66 33.40 -3.35
C LEU A 7 -10.73 33.21 -1.83
N PRO A 8 -10.73 31.99 -1.25
CA PRO A 8 -10.58 30.66 -1.83
C PRO A 8 -11.63 29.67 -1.28
N LEU A 9 -12.66 29.33 -2.05
CA LEU A 9 -13.67 28.33 -1.66
C LEU A 9 -13.39 26.92 -2.21
N LEU A 10 -12.17 26.67 -2.67
CA LEU A 10 -11.74 25.37 -3.22
C LEU A 10 -11.11 24.42 -2.18
N LEU A 11 -10.92 24.86 -0.92
CA LEU A 11 -10.28 24.04 0.12
C LEU A 11 -11.26 23.25 0.99
N ALA A 12 -12.57 23.41 0.82
CA ALA A 12 -13.57 22.79 1.70
C ALA A 12 -14.31 21.58 1.09
N ILE A 13 -14.10 21.28 -0.20
CA ILE A 13 -14.79 20.16 -0.87
C ILE A 13 -14.01 18.83 -0.71
N GLY A 14 -12.74 18.86 -0.32
CA GLY A 14 -11.92 17.66 -0.15
C GLY A 14 -12.06 16.90 1.17
N LEU A 15 -12.93 17.33 2.10
CA LEU A 15 -12.98 16.76 3.45
C LEU A 15 -14.08 15.71 3.69
N LEU A 16 -14.99 15.51 2.73
CA LEU A 16 -16.09 14.54 2.86
C LEU A 16 -16.35 13.72 1.59
N GLY A 17 -15.55 13.92 0.53
CA GLY A 17 -15.61 13.15 -0.71
C GLY A 17 -14.23 12.58 -1.02
N GLY A 18 -14.13 11.25 -0.95
CA GLY A 18 -13.22 10.44 -1.73
C GLY A 18 -11.72 10.61 -1.50
N CYS A 19 -11.15 9.83 -0.59
CA CYS A 19 -9.77 9.37 -0.74
C CYS A 19 -9.53 8.83 -2.17
N ALA A 20 -10.51 8.11 -2.74
CA ALA A 20 -10.55 7.69 -4.14
C ALA A 20 -10.32 8.82 -5.19
N GLN A 21 -10.74 10.06 -4.93
CA GLN A 21 -10.56 11.17 -5.87
C GLN A 21 -9.13 11.74 -5.83
N VAL A 22 -8.49 11.72 -4.66
CA VAL A 22 -7.08 12.06 -4.51
C VAL A 22 -6.20 10.98 -5.15
N THR A 23 -6.57 9.70 -4.99
CA THR A 23 -5.86 8.55 -5.57
C THR A 23 -5.93 8.55 -7.11
N GLN A 24 -7.10 8.82 -7.70
CA GLN A 24 -7.23 8.94 -9.16
C GLN A 24 -6.56 10.21 -9.72
N ALA A 25 -6.72 11.37 -9.06
CA ALA A 25 -6.08 12.61 -9.52
C ALA A 25 -4.55 12.60 -9.37
N ALA A 26 -4.01 11.90 -8.36
CA ALA A 26 -2.58 11.69 -8.20
C ALA A 26 -2.05 10.66 -9.22
N GLY A 27 -2.79 9.59 -9.50
CA GLY A 27 -2.44 8.59 -10.52
C GLY A 27 -2.36 9.19 -11.93
N ASP A 28 -3.36 9.99 -12.31
CA ASP A 28 -3.40 10.70 -13.61
C ASP A 28 -2.29 11.77 -13.74
N ALA A 29 -1.87 12.40 -12.63
CA ALA A 29 -0.81 13.40 -12.64
C ALA A 29 0.61 12.81 -12.61
N LEU A 30 0.77 11.62 -12.02
CA LEU A 30 2.05 10.92 -11.88
C LEU A 30 2.28 9.84 -12.95
N GLY A 31 1.27 9.51 -13.76
CA GLY A 31 1.35 8.47 -14.79
C GLY A 31 1.39 7.05 -14.21
N VAL A 32 0.95 6.88 -12.96
CA VAL A 32 0.96 5.62 -12.23
C VAL A 32 -0.48 5.14 -12.06
N ASP A 33 -0.77 3.93 -12.53
CA ASP A 33 -2.10 3.34 -12.36
C ASP A 33 -2.23 2.83 -10.92
N VAL A 34 -2.60 3.74 -10.01
CA VAL A 34 -2.67 3.44 -8.57
C VAL A 34 -3.66 2.29 -8.29
N GLN A 35 -4.70 2.12 -9.12
CA GLN A 35 -5.59 0.96 -9.01
C GLN A 35 -4.85 -0.35 -9.33
N GLN A 36 -4.08 -0.40 -10.43
CA GLN A 36 -3.28 -1.58 -10.79
C GLN A 36 -2.20 -1.89 -9.75
N THR A 37 -1.56 -0.85 -9.24
CA THR A 37 -0.59 -0.88 -8.14
C THR A 37 -1.21 -1.52 -6.90
N CYS A 38 -2.34 -1.01 -6.43
CA CYS A 38 -3.07 -1.56 -5.28
C CYS A 38 -3.50 -3.01 -5.47
N ALA A 39 -4.01 -3.36 -6.66
CA ALA A 39 -4.36 -4.73 -7.00
C ALA A 39 -3.13 -5.67 -6.93
N SER A 40 -1.95 -5.20 -7.34
CA SER A 40 -0.72 -5.99 -7.30
C SER A 40 -0.24 -6.23 -5.86
N ILE A 41 -0.41 -5.24 -4.97
CA ILE A 41 -0.14 -5.38 -3.53
C ILE A 41 -1.07 -6.44 -2.95
N ASP A 42 -2.38 -6.31 -3.14
CA ASP A 42 -3.36 -7.26 -2.61
C ASP A 42 -3.11 -8.69 -3.11
N ASP A 43 -2.73 -8.85 -4.39
CA ASP A 43 -2.37 -10.15 -4.96
C ASP A 43 -1.12 -10.75 -4.28
N ALA A 44 -0.08 -9.96 -4.04
CA ALA A 44 1.13 -10.42 -3.36
C ALA A 44 0.84 -10.84 -1.92
N TYR A 45 0.06 -10.03 -1.19
CA TYR A 45 -0.40 -10.36 0.16
C TYR A 45 -1.27 -11.62 0.18
N ALA A 46 -2.20 -11.77 -0.77
CA ALA A 46 -3.06 -12.95 -0.86
C ALA A 46 -2.26 -14.24 -1.10
N ARG A 47 -1.20 -14.19 -1.93
CA ARG A 47 -0.29 -15.33 -2.13
C ARG A 47 0.48 -15.68 -0.86
N TYR A 48 0.96 -14.67 -0.14
CA TYR A 48 1.64 -14.85 1.14
C TYR A 48 0.71 -15.47 2.19
N GLN A 49 -0.49 -14.91 2.40
CA GLN A 49 -1.48 -15.45 3.33
C GLN A 49 -1.89 -16.88 2.96
N ALA A 50 -2.15 -17.15 1.67
CA ALA A 50 -2.50 -18.50 1.22
C ALA A 50 -1.40 -19.53 1.52
N LEU A 51 -0.14 -19.11 1.54
CA LEU A 51 1.00 -19.96 1.85
C LEU A 51 1.08 -20.26 3.36
N LEU A 52 0.77 -19.28 4.21
CA LEU A 52 0.66 -19.45 5.66
C LEU A 52 -0.55 -20.31 6.05
N ASP A 53 -1.73 -20.01 5.51
CA ASP A 53 -2.99 -20.70 5.81
C ASP A 53 -2.96 -22.18 5.42
N ARG A 54 -2.18 -22.53 4.39
CA ARG A 54 -2.05 -23.92 3.94
C ARG A 54 -1.52 -24.84 5.04
N GLY A 55 -0.75 -24.30 5.98
CA GLY A 55 -0.11 -25.05 7.06
C GLY A 55 0.94 -26.03 6.54
N GLY A 56 2.19 -25.86 6.96
CA GLY A 56 3.29 -26.75 6.55
C GLY A 56 4.10 -26.27 5.35
N ALA A 57 4.03 -24.98 5.01
CA ALA A 57 5.07 -24.35 4.21
C ALA A 57 6.42 -24.43 4.94
N SER A 58 7.50 -24.77 4.23
CA SER A 58 8.83 -24.75 4.84
C SER A 58 9.27 -23.31 5.13
N ALA A 59 10.21 -23.14 6.06
CA ALA A 59 10.78 -21.83 6.35
C ALA A 59 11.33 -21.18 5.08
N GLU A 60 11.99 -21.93 4.18
CA GLU A 60 12.48 -21.39 2.92
C GLU A 60 11.36 -20.95 1.97
N GLN A 61 10.20 -21.62 1.98
CA GLN A 61 9.05 -21.22 1.15
C GLN A 61 8.42 -19.94 1.65
N VAL A 62 8.34 -19.77 2.97
CA VAL A 62 7.81 -18.56 3.60
C VAL A 62 8.78 -17.40 3.40
N ASP A 63 10.08 -17.63 3.53
CA ASP A 63 11.12 -16.63 3.23
C ASP A 63 11.09 -16.20 1.76
N ALA A 64 10.96 -17.15 0.82
CA ALA A 64 10.84 -16.82 -0.60
C ALA A 64 9.57 -16.01 -0.91
N ALA A 65 8.44 -16.33 -0.27
CA ALA A 65 7.20 -15.56 -0.40
C ALA A 65 7.33 -14.16 0.20
N ARG A 66 8.04 -14.00 1.32
CA ARG A 66 8.38 -12.68 1.88
C ARG A 66 9.26 -11.90 0.93
N ASP A 67 10.32 -12.49 0.40
CA ASP A 67 11.25 -11.79 -0.47
C ASP A 67 10.52 -11.31 -1.75
N ASP A 68 9.58 -12.11 -2.28
CA ASP A 68 8.71 -11.71 -3.40
C ASP A 68 7.75 -10.57 -3.02
N LEU A 69 7.16 -10.62 -1.82
CA LEU A 69 6.31 -9.55 -1.28
C LEU A 69 7.10 -8.25 -1.10
N VAL A 70 8.29 -8.31 -0.51
CA VAL A 70 9.20 -7.18 -0.31
C VAL A 70 9.62 -6.61 -1.66
N ALA A 71 10.04 -7.45 -2.61
CA ALA A 71 10.40 -7.00 -3.96
C ALA A 71 9.23 -6.33 -4.69
N SER A 72 8.02 -6.86 -4.52
CA SER A 72 6.79 -6.27 -5.08
C SER A 72 6.51 -4.90 -4.48
N LEU A 73 6.62 -4.76 -3.15
CA LEU A 73 6.45 -3.47 -2.46
C LEU A 73 7.54 -2.48 -2.85
N ASP A 74 8.80 -2.89 -2.89
CA ASP A 74 9.93 -1.99 -3.20
C ASP A 74 9.89 -1.53 -4.67
N GLY A 75 9.58 -2.45 -5.60
CA GLY A 75 9.32 -2.12 -7.00
C GLY A 75 8.15 -1.16 -7.18
N LEU A 76 7.22 -1.14 -6.24
CA LEU A 76 6.04 -0.29 -6.26
C LEU A 76 6.30 1.07 -5.60
N ALA A 77 7.08 1.10 -4.52
CA ALA A 77 7.59 2.33 -3.91
C ALA A 77 8.45 3.15 -4.89
N THR A 78 9.19 2.49 -5.79
CA THR A 78 9.96 3.19 -6.84
C THR A 78 9.09 3.72 -7.97
N GLN A 79 7.87 3.21 -8.14
CA GLN A 79 6.90 3.68 -9.13
C GLN A 79 6.00 4.79 -8.59
N VAL A 80 5.79 4.83 -7.27
CA VAL A 80 4.93 5.83 -6.64
C VAL A 80 5.76 6.80 -5.81
N ASP A 81 5.84 8.06 -6.24
CA ASP A 81 6.48 9.10 -5.46
C ASP A 81 5.58 9.63 -4.32
N GLY A 82 6.23 10.16 -3.28
CA GLY A 82 5.56 10.87 -2.18
C GLY A 82 5.16 9.97 -1.00
N PRO A 83 4.18 10.40 -0.18
CA PRO A 83 3.84 9.72 1.07
C PRO A 83 3.42 8.25 0.92
N LEU A 84 2.86 7.87 -0.23
CA LEU A 84 2.50 6.48 -0.51
C LEU A 84 3.76 5.64 -0.77
N GLY A 85 4.70 6.13 -1.58
CA GLY A 85 5.98 5.46 -1.83
C GLY A 85 6.79 5.25 -0.55
N GLU A 86 6.83 6.26 0.31
CA GLU A 86 7.47 6.18 1.63
C GLU A 86 6.80 5.12 2.52
N LEU A 87 5.46 5.07 2.52
CA LEU A 87 4.70 4.09 3.31
C LEU A 87 4.91 2.66 2.78
N VAL A 88 4.89 2.47 1.46
CA VAL A 88 5.17 1.19 0.81
C VAL A 88 6.62 0.76 1.02
N SER A 89 7.60 1.68 0.94
CA SER A 89 9.01 1.36 1.21
C SER A 89 9.22 1.01 2.68
N SER A 90 8.60 1.75 3.59
CA SER A 90 8.61 1.43 5.02
C SER A 90 8.00 0.06 5.30
N ALA A 91 6.92 -0.29 4.59
CA ALA A 91 6.31 -1.61 4.64
C ALA A 91 7.28 -2.70 4.19
N ALA A 92 7.90 -2.52 3.02
CA ALA A 92 8.88 -3.46 2.47
C ALA A 92 10.03 -3.70 3.46
N GLN A 93 10.59 -2.64 4.04
CA GLN A 93 11.67 -2.72 5.02
C GLN A 93 11.25 -3.42 6.31
N GLN A 94 10.05 -3.14 6.81
CA GLN A 94 9.53 -3.75 8.03
C GLN A 94 9.33 -5.27 7.84
N ILE A 95 8.74 -5.67 6.71
CA ILE A 95 8.54 -7.07 6.35
C ILE A 95 9.88 -7.78 6.12
N GLY A 96 10.82 -7.14 5.42
CA GLY A 96 12.18 -7.66 5.20
C GLY A 96 13.00 -7.85 6.47
N GLY A 97 12.71 -7.09 7.54
CA GLY A 97 13.38 -7.20 8.83
C GLY A 97 12.82 -8.30 9.75
N MET A 98 11.67 -8.89 9.43
CA MET A 98 11.02 -9.92 10.24
C MET A 98 11.70 -11.28 10.03
N SER A 99 12.12 -11.89 11.14
CA SER A 99 12.88 -13.15 11.16
C SER A 99 12.00 -14.39 11.26
N ASP A 100 10.82 -14.25 11.86
CA ASP A 100 9.83 -15.32 11.98
C ASP A 100 8.50 -14.86 11.41
N LEU A 101 8.30 -15.16 10.13
CA LEU A 101 7.14 -14.78 9.34
C LEU A 101 5.88 -15.59 9.66
N GLN A 102 6.06 -16.73 10.34
CA GLN A 102 4.97 -17.59 10.77
C GLN A 102 4.53 -17.27 12.19
N ALA A 103 5.28 -16.43 12.90
CA ALA A 103 4.90 -15.96 14.21
C ALA A 103 3.57 -15.18 14.12
N PRO A 104 2.61 -15.44 15.01
CA PRO A 104 1.31 -14.77 14.98
C PRO A 104 1.46 -13.24 15.06
N GLU A 105 2.44 -12.74 15.80
CA GLU A 105 2.72 -11.30 15.91
C GLU A 105 3.17 -10.70 14.57
N THR A 106 3.92 -11.47 13.78
CA THR A 106 4.37 -11.05 12.45
C THR A 106 3.23 -11.04 11.45
N ILE A 107 2.37 -12.06 11.48
CA ILE A 107 1.18 -12.13 10.63
C ILE A 107 0.26 -10.94 10.91
N GLU A 108 0.01 -10.63 12.19
CA GLU A 108 -0.78 -9.44 12.59
C GLU A 108 -0.14 -8.13 12.11
N ALA A 109 1.19 -8.01 12.20
CA ALA A 109 1.90 -6.82 11.73
C ALA A 109 1.76 -6.65 10.20
N ILE A 110 1.92 -7.73 9.44
CA ILE A 110 1.75 -7.78 7.98
C ILE A 110 0.30 -7.43 7.60
N ASP A 111 -0.70 -7.96 8.31
CA ASP A 111 -2.10 -7.64 8.07
C ASP A 111 -2.45 -6.18 8.40
N ALA A 112 -1.95 -5.62 9.51
CA ALA A 112 -2.15 -4.21 9.84
C ALA A 112 -1.54 -3.27 8.78
N LEU A 113 -0.42 -3.68 8.20
CA LEU A 113 0.23 -2.99 7.08
C LEU A 113 -0.60 -3.06 5.80
N ARG A 114 -1.13 -4.24 5.47
CA ARG A 114 -2.07 -4.41 4.36
C ARG A 114 -3.30 -3.53 4.54
N ASP A 115 -3.90 -3.50 5.72
CA ASP A 115 -5.09 -2.69 6.01
C ASP A 115 -4.79 -1.19 5.83
N SER A 116 -3.62 -0.76 6.30
CA SER A 116 -3.16 0.62 6.11
C SER A 116 -3.02 0.98 4.62
N LEU A 117 -2.43 0.08 3.82
CA LEU A 117 -2.31 0.25 2.36
C LEU A 117 -3.69 0.19 1.68
N SER A 118 -4.57 -0.72 2.10
CA SER A 118 -5.92 -0.87 1.55
C SER A 118 -6.76 0.39 1.75
N THR A 119 -6.55 1.11 2.85
CA THR A 119 -7.21 2.39 3.13
C THR A 119 -6.81 3.48 2.14
N PHE A 120 -5.57 3.45 1.64
CA PHE A 120 -5.13 4.34 0.56
C PHE A 120 -5.65 3.89 -0.81
N CYS A 121 -5.86 2.59 -0.98
CA CYS A 121 -6.36 1.96 -2.19
C CYS A 121 -7.89 1.98 -2.35
N ALA A 122 -8.62 2.44 -1.32
CA ALA A 122 -10.08 2.49 -1.25
C ALA A 122 -10.71 3.80 -1.77
#